data_AF-A0A922HQL7-F1
#
_entry.id   AF-A0A922HQL7-F1
#
_cell.length_a   1.000
_cell.length_b   1.000
_cell.length_c   1.000
_cell.angle_alpha   90.00
_cell.angle_beta   90.00
_cell.angle_gamma   90.00
#
_symmetry.space_group_name_H-M   'P 1'
#
loop_
_entity.id
_entity.type
_entity.pdbx_description
1 polymer ?
#
loop_
_entity_poly.entity_id
_entity_poly.type
_entity_poly.pdbx_seq_one_letter_code
_entity_poly.pdbx_strand_id
1 'polypeptide(L)'
;MFLIRMFCRNVRLDQVIRRTLSNNKNICESINLEDPIIQPIRTELVTKLKITDEKANLILLKWMNDSSIDRNQRTVSDKIDLLQSNFQIDDINHNIQVLNMSLEKVESKINILKELAFERLEMAMLYALPNLMNKNVGQLKSNGYYDEHLNLLEYIVNHLRPSNSDEFCFDQFEQHLREECKHFTDDSIVIKDVRRTLITLILRLMLDCSNQVAQHIIDATDSDNHLSETSLRKLLMNLNILKNQLNLPVNFMVKHFHTLNNCDTDNLVGLASINHFRDNADLRSTFFSRKRLLNIDASLISERMDVILTKYGCTIQQLSANIFMLELSSANICENFEKFQKQHELRSYADGREFLRLIMNIDVAIKNMRLLKEKGMRSKYISIHNILKPSSRFSTMVENNNFKLTLNTFIQMQFAISLKEVKHKIGKFKSTNRSFNSVNAENIVNFFREQGLNDEQILNGIYLIFYDFQIIQSVWPKIFKHPNVLKSNVVVDDWKNHPNVLQLLFHLIETSSTTTTTTTSINH
;
A
#
# COMPACT_ATOMS: atom_id res chain seq x y z
N MET A 1 -31.34 34.88 -28.33
CA MET A 1 -30.19 35.75 -27.95
C MET A 1 -29.00 34.99 -27.33
N PHE A 2 -29.18 33.79 -26.77
CA PHE A 2 -28.11 32.98 -26.16
C PHE A 2 -27.20 32.26 -27.17
N LEU A 3 -27.75 31.80 -28.31
CA LEU A 3 -27.01 31.16 -29.41
C LEU A 3 -25.99 32.10 -30.09
N ILE A 4 -26.30 33.41 -30.19
CA ILE A 4 -25.38 34.41 -30.74
C ILE A 4 -24.20 34.68 -29.79
N ARG A 5 -24.39 34.55 -28.47
CA ARG A 5 -23.30 34.64 -27.48
C ARG A 5 -22.35 33.43 -27.49
N MET A 6 -22.82 32.25 -27.93
CA MET A 6 -21.95 31.10 -28.22
C MET A 6 -21.16 31.28 -29.51
N PHE A 7 -21.78 31.80 -30.57
CA PHE A 7 -21.09 32.11 -31.84
C PHE A 7 -19.99 33.18 -31.66
N CYS A 8 -20.21 34.21 -30.83
CA CYS A 8 -19.17 35.18 -30.51
C CYS A 8 -18.01 34.64 -29.66
N ARG A 9 -18.17 33.47 -29.00
CA ARG A 9 -17.06 32.78 -28.30
C ARG A 9 -16.18 31.96 -29.25
N ASN A 10 -16.73 31.40 -30.33
CA ASN A 10 -15.95 30.67 -31.34
C ASN A 10 -15.11 31.59 -32.23
N VAL A 11 -15.62 32.79 -32.58
CA VAL A 11 -14.83 33.81 -33.30
C VAL A 11 -13.68 34.37 -32.41
N ARG A 12 -13.88 34.38 -31.09
CA ARG A 12 -12.81 34.69 -30.13
C ARG A 12 -11.79 33.56 -30.00
N LEU A 13 -12.15 32.30 -30.28
CA LEU A 13 -11.20 31.19 -30.28
C LEU A 13 -10.19 31.34 -31.42
N ASP A 14 -10.62 31.70 -32.63
CA ASP A 14 -9.74 31.98 -33.77
C ASP A 14 -8.82 33.20 -33.54
N GLN A 15 -9.34 34.25 -32.88
CA GLN A 15 -8.54 35.43 -32.53
C GLN A 15 -7.60 35.19 -31.35
N VAL A 16 -7.97 34.32 -30.40
CA VAL A 16 -7.08 33.87 -29.32
C VAL A 16 -6.01 32.95 -29.90
N ILE A 17 -6.35 32.00 -30.78
CA ILE A 17 -5.40 31.11 -31.48
C ILE A 17 -4.36 31.93 -32.27
N ARG A 18 -4.78 32.98 -32.99
CA ARG A 18 -3.83 33.90 -33.67
C ARG A 18 -2.97 34.72 -32.71
N ARG A 19 -3.46 35.05 -31.50
CA ARG A 19 -2.70 35.78 -30.46
C ARG A 19 -1.78 34.88 -29.63
N THR A 20 -2.14 33.62 -29.41
CA THR A 20 -1.28 32.64 -28.72
C THR A 20 -0.09 32.25 -29.60
N LEU A 21 -0.29 32.19 -30.92
CA LEU A 21 0.78 32.00 -31.91
C LEU A 21 1.68 33.24 -32.08
N SER A 22 1.23 34.45 -31.73
CA SER A 22 2.06 35.67 -31.84
C SER A 22 2.89 35.98 -30.59
N ASN A 23 2.46 35.54 -29.41
CA ASN A 23 3.04 35.99 -28.13
C ASN A 23 3.99 35.00 -27.44
N ASN A 24 4.07 33.74 -27.88
CA ASN A 24 5.00 32.76 -27.32
C ASN A 24 6.15 32.46 -28.29
N LYS A 25 7.06 33.42 -28.47
CA LYS A 25 8.27 33.22 -29.28
C LYS A 25 9.38 32.41 -28.60
N ASN A 26 9.23 32.01 -27.32
CA ASN A 26 10.32 31.42 -26.54
C ASN A 26 10.06 30.02 -25.93
N ILE A 27 9.05 29.27 -26.38
CA ILE A 27 8.92 27.84 -26.05
C ILE A 27 8.50 27.07 -27.31
N CYS A 28 9.46 26.88 -28.21
CA CYS A 28 9.36 25.91 -29.30
C CYS A 28 10.68 25.15 -29.33
N GLU A 29 10.88 24.24 -28.38
CA GLU A 29 11.47 22.97 -28.79
C GLU A 29 10.46 22.38 -29.79
N SER A 30 10.91 22.18 -31.03
CA SER A 30 10.06 21.71 -32.12
C SER A 30 9.42 20.37 -31.72
N ILE A 31 8.13 20.40 -31.41
CA ILE A 31 7.32 19.22 -31.20
C ILE A 31 7.44 18.33 -32.46
N ASN A 32 8.10 17.18 -32.32
CA ASN A 32 8.30 16.25 -33.42
C ASN A 32 7.08 15.34 -33.56
N LEU A 33 6.16 15.69 -34.46
CA LEU A 33 5.00 14.84 -34.77
C LEU A 33 5.39 13.52 -35.46
N GLU A 34 6.63 13.39 -35.94
CA GLU A 34 7.20 12.14 -36.49
C GLU A 34 7.76 11.21 -35.41
N ASP A 35 7.52 11.48 -34.12
CA ASP A 35 7.91 10.57 -33.05
C ASP A 35 7.22 9.20 -33.23
N PRO A 36 7.96 8.08 -33.13
CA PRO A 36 7.40 6.73 -33.26
C PRO A 36 6.32 6.40 -32.22
N ILE A 37 6.22 7.14 -31.12
CA ILE A 37 5.13 7.01 -30.13
C ILE A 37 3.86 7.75 -30.59
N ILE A 38 4.01 8.84 -31.34
CA ILE A 38 2.91 9.74 -31.75
C ILE A 38 2.23 9.24 -33.03
N GLN A 39 2.99 8.71 -33.98
CA GLN A 39 2.47 8.23 -35.27
C GLN A 39 1.39 7.14 -35.13
N PRO A 40 1.48 6.17 -34.21
CA PRO A 40 0.40 5.21 -33.97
C PRO A 40 -0.88 5.87 -33.44
N ILE A 41 -0.76 6.88 -32.58
CA ILE A 41 -1.91 7.63 -32.03
C ILE A 41 -2.57 8.45 -33.13
N ARG A 42 -1.77 9.12 -33.97
CA ARG A 42 -2.24 9.86 -35.15
C ARG A 42 -3.02 8.96 -36.10
N THR A 43 -2.48 7.77 -36.37
CA THR A 43 -3.11 6.78 -37.23
C THR A 43 -4.49 6.40 -36.70
N GLU A 44 -4.60 6.09 -35.40
CA GLU A 44 -5.89 5.77 -34.76
C GLU A 44 -6.90 6.92 -34.84
N LEU A 45 -6.45 8.16 -34.61
CA LEU A 45 -7.32 9.33 -34.74
C LEU A 45 -7.87 9.46 -36.17
N VAL A 46 -7.02 9.34 -37.19
CA VAL A 46 -7.42 9.47 -38.59
C VAL A 46 -8.34 8.32 -39.00
N THR A 47 -7.97 7.07 -38.68
CA THR A 47 -8.70 5.88 -39.13
C THR A 47 -10.03 5.73 -38.44
N LYS A 48 -10.08 5.83 -37.10
CA LYS A 48 -11.31 5.61 -36.35
C LYS A 48 -12.25 6.79 -36.43
N LEU A 49 -11.77 8.03 -36.26
CA LEU A 49 -12.63 9.22 -36.28
C LEU A 49 -12.90 9.76 -37.70
N LYS A 50 -12.25 9.20 -38.73
CA LYS A 50 -12.36 9.64 -40.13
C LYS A 50 -12.07 11.13 -40.30
N ILE A 51 -11.10 11.65 -39.55
CA ILE A 51 -10.65 13.05 -39.62
C ILE A 51 -9.43 13.19 -40.53
N THR A 52 -9.19 14.40 -41.05
CA THR A 52 -7.99 14.68 -41.85
C THR A 52 -6.72 14.63 -41.00
N ASP A 53 -5.60 14.31 -41.64
CA ASP A 53 -4.27 14.36 -41.04
C ASP A 53 -3.96 15.71 -40.38
N GLU A 54 -4.37 16.80 -41.03
CA GLU A 54 -4.20 18.17 -40.51
C GLU A 54 -4.94 18.35 -39.19
N LYS A 55 -6.18 17.84 -39.09
CA LYS A 55 -6.98 17.92 -37.86
C LYS A 55 -6.40 17.02 -36.76
N ALA A 56 -5.92 15.83 -37.11
CA ALA A 56 -5.23 14.94 -36.16
C ALA A 56 -3.95 15.60 -35.60
N ASN A 57 -3.14 16.24 -36.45
CA ASN A 57 -1.94 16.95 -36.06
C ASN A 57 -2.24 18.11 -35.09
N LEU A 58 -3.32 18.88 -35.33
CA LEU A 58 -3.75 19.95 -34.42
C LEU A 58 -4.16 19.43 -33.02
N ILE A 59 -4.83 18.27 -32.96
CA ILE A 59 -5.20 17.62 -31.69
C ILE A 59 -3.93 17.22 -30.93
N LEU A 60 -3.00 16.55 -31.60
CA LEU A 60 -1.75 16.07 -31.01
C LEU A 60 -0.87 17.22 -30.52
N LEU A 61 -0.74 18.29 -31.30
CA LEU A 61 -0.03 19.51 -30.88
C LEU A 61 -0.62 20.12 -29.61
N LYS A 62 -1.94 20.09 -29.44
CA LYS A 62 -2.59 20.54 -28.21
C LYS A 62 -2.33 19.58 -27.05
N TRP A 63 -2.35 18.28 -27.28
CA TRP A 63 -2.11 17.27 -26.25
C TRP A 63 -0.68 17.23 -25.75
N MET A 64 0.29 17.52 -26.62
CA MET A 64 1.69 17.56 -26.23
C MET A 64 2.00 18.70 -25.25
N ASN A 65 1.22 19.78 -25.30
CA ASN A 65 1.32 20.89 -24.36
C ASN A 65 0.56 20.66 -23.04
N ASP A 66 -0.20 19.56 -22.92
CA ASP A 66 -1.03 19.25 -21.75
C ASP A 66 -0.57 17.93 -21.11
N SER A 67 0.12 18.03 -19.97
CA SER A 67 0.64 16.87 -19.22
C SER A 67 -0.44 16.00 -18.58
N SER A 68 -1.71 16.45 -18.57
CA SER A 68 -2.83 15.71 -17.97
C SER A 68 -3.46 14.68 -18.91
N ILE A 69 -3.06 14.66 -20.18
CA ILE A 69 -3.65 13.80 -21.21
C ILE A 69 -2.86 12.48 -21.29
N ASP A 70 -3.57 11.36 -21.20
CA ASP A 70 -3.00 10.03 -21.44
C ASP A 70 -2.68 9.85 -22.93
N ARG A 71 -1.42 9.54 -23.23
CA ARG A 71 -0.86 9.42 -24.58
C ARG A 71 -0.53 7.96 -24.92
N ASN A 72 -1.17 7.01 -24.25
CA ASN A 72 -1.10 5.61 -24.63
C ASN A 72 -2.05 5.32 -25.81
N GLN A 73 -1.50 4.74 -26.89
CA GLN A 73 -2.28 4.36 -28.08
C GLN A 73 -3.49 3.50 -27.74
N ARG A 74 -3.34 2.50 -26.86
CA ARG A 74 -4.45 1.61 -26.47
C ARG A 74 -5.56 2.39 -25.78
N THR A 75 -5.21 3.18 -24.76
CA THR A 75 -6.19 4.02 -24.05
C THR A 75 -6.93 4.98 -24.98
N VAL A 76 -6.24 5.57 -25.96
CA VAL A 76 -6.87 6.44 -26.97
C VAL A 76 -7.81 5.65 -27.86
N SER A 77 -7.40 4.47 -28.32
CA SER A 77 -8.20 3.56 -29.14
C SER A 77 -9.48 3.11 -28.42
N ASP A 78 -9.34 2.65 -27.17
CA ASP A 78 -10.47 2.21 -26.32
C ASP A 78 -11.44 3.36 -26.04
N LYS A 79 -10.92 4.58 -25.86
CA LYS A 79 -11.74 5.78 -25.68
C LYS A 79 -12.54 6.13 -26.92
N ILE A 80 -11.94 6.02 -28.11
CA ILE A 80 -12.65 6.27 -29.36
C ILE A 80 -13.75 5.23 -29.55
N ASP A 81 -13.45 3.95 -29.29
CA ASP A 81 -14.44 2.87 -29.41
C ASP A 81 -15.62 3.08 -28.44
N LEU A 82 -15.34 3.46 -27.19
CA LEU A 82 -16.37 3.82 -26.23
C LEU A 82 -17.25 4.98 -26.73
N LEU A 83 -16.65 6.04 -27.27
CA LEU A 83 -17.40 7.17 -27.80
C LEU A 83 -18.25 6.76 -29.02
N GLN A 84 -17.70 5.97 -29.94
CA GLN A 84 -18.42 5.51 -31.13
C GLN A 84 -19.57 4.56 -30.81
N SER A 85 -19.47 3.80 -29.73
CA SER A 85 -20.58 2.94 -29.27
C SER A 85 -21.77 3.74 -28.70
N ASN A 86 -21.59 5.03 -28.39
CA ASN A 86 -22.60 5.88 -27.76
C ASN A 86 -23.00 7.12 -28.58
N PHE A 87 -22.13 7.59 -29.48
CA PHE A 87 -22.31 8.83 -30.23
C PHE A 87 -21.96 8.65 -31.71
N GLN A 88 -22.60 9.45 -32.56
CA GLN A 88 -22.27 9.50 -33.98
C GLN A 88 -20.88 10.10 -34.20
N ILE A 89 -20.14 9.59 -35.19
CA ILE A 89 -18.78 10.06 -35.52
C ILE A 89 -18.75 11.56 -35.77
N ASP A 90 -19.76 12.10 -36.46
CA ASP A 90 -19.83 13.54 -36.72
C ASP A 90 -19.92 14.35 -35.42
N ASP A 91 -20.70 13.91 -34.44
CA ASP A 91 -20.81 14.61 -33.15
C ASP A 91 -19.48 14.55 -32.37
N ILE A 92 -18.80 13.39 -32.40
CA ILE A 92 -17.45 13.23 -31.83
C ILE A 92 -16.47 14.21 -32.48
N ASN A 93 -16.52 14.34 -33.80
CA ASN A 93 -15.65 15.22 -34.58
C ASN A 93 -15.88 16.71 -34.31
N HIS A 94 -17.12 17.10 -34.03
CA HIS A 94 -17.48 18.48 -33.66
C HIS A 94 -17.10 18.78 -32.21
N ASN A 95 -17.12 17.79 -31.33
CA ASN A 95 -16.85 17.92 -29.90
C ASN A 95 -15.54 17.24 -29.46
N ILE A 96 -14.52 17.31 -30.32
CA ILE A 96 -13.23 16.58 -30.18
C ILE A 96 -12.49 16.80 -28.86
N GLN A 97 -12.80 17.88 -28.15
CA GLN A 97 -12.26 18.16 -26.82
C GLN A 97 -12.58 17.08 -25.78
N VAL A 98 -13.54 16.18 -26.06
CA VAL A 98 -13.94 15.11 -25.14
C VAL A 98 -12.80 14.14 -24.89
N LEU A 99 -11.93 14.00 -25.88
CA LEU A 99 -10.76 13.14 -25.83
C LEU A 99 -9.73 13.62 -24.79
N ASN A 100 -9.81 14.88 -24.35
CA ASN A 100 -8.99 15.41 -23.25
C ASN A 100 -9.43 14.85 -21.88
N MET A 101 -10.66 14.35 -21.74
CA MET A 101 -11.07 13.67 -20.51
C MET A 101 -10.43 12.27 -20.44
N SER A 102 -10.12 11.77 -19.24
CA SER A 102 -9.70 10.37 -19.08
C SER A 102 -10.81 9.41 -19.52
N LEU A 103 -10.42 8.20 -19.96
CA LEU A 103 -11.36 7.14 -20.35
C LEU A 103 -12.40 6.88 -19.24
N GLU A 104 -11.92 6.66 -18.02
CA GLU A 104 -12.75 6.44 -16.83
C GLU A 104 -13.78 7.56 -16.60
N LYS A 105 -13.39 8.81 -16.84
CA LYS A 105 -14.29 9.97 -16.66
C LYS A 105 -15.36 10.04 -17.73
N VAL A 106 -15.02 9.70 -18.98
CA VAL A 106 -16.00 9.63 -20.08
C VAL A 106 -17.00 8.52 -19.80
N GLU A 107 -16.50 7.33 -19.49
CA GLU A 107 -17.32 6.16 -19.18
C GLU A 107 -18.27 6.44 -18.01
N SER A 108 -17.75 6.97 -16.90
CA SER A 108 -18.59 7.25 -15.73
C SER A 108 -19.69 8.27 -16.04
N LYS A 109 -19.39 9.32 -16.83
CA LYS A 109 -20.40 10.30 -17.22
C LYS A 109 -21.49 9.71 -18.12
N ILE A 110 -21.11 8.85 -19.07
CA ILE A 110 -22.08 8.12 -19.91
C ILE A 110 -22.97 7.25 -19.03
N ASN A 111 -22.37 6.48 -18.12
CA ASN A 111 -23.10 5.59 -17.22
C ASN A 111 -24.06 6.37 -16.31
N ILE A 112 -23.63 7.50 -15.75
CA ILE A 112 -24.49 8.36 -14.93
C ILE A 112 -25.68 8.90 -15.73
N LEU A 113 -25.46 9.37 -16.97
CA LEU A 113 -26.56 9.86 -17.81
C LEU A 113 -27.55 8.74 -18.14
N LYS A 114 -27.07 7.54 -18.48
CA LYS A 114 -27.93 6.36 -18.71
C LYS A 114 -28.70 5.96 -17.47
N GLU A 115 -28.06 5.92 -16.30
CA GLU A 115 -28.71 5.64 -15.00
C GLU A 115 -29.85 6.63 -14.71
N LEU A 116 -29.68 7.88 -15.15
CA LEU A 116 -30.64 8.97 -14.98
C LEU A 116 -31.66 9.09 -16.12
N ALA A 117 -31.90 8.02 -16.89
CA ALA A 117 -32.91 7.98 -17.95
C ALA A 117 -32.72 8.97 -19.10
N PHE A 118 -31.49 9.45 -19.35
CA PHE A 118 -31.21 10.18 -20.59
C PHE A 118 -31.08 9.18 -21.75
N GLU A 119 -32.18 8.93 -22.45
CA GLU A 119 -32.24 7.94 -23.53
C GLU A 119 -31.45 8.36 -24.79
N ARG A 120 -31.46 9.65 -25.10
CA ARG A 120 -30.72 10.23 -26.24
C ARG A 120 -29.54 11.04 -25.73
N LEU A 121 -28.39 10.39 -25.66
CA LEU A 121 -27.16 11.04 -25.23
C LEU A 121 -26.61 11.95 -26.34
N GLU A 122 -26.32 13.19 -25.99
CA GLU A 122 -25.55 14.13 -26.81
C GLU A 122 -24.18 14.37 -26.18
N MET A 123 -23.13 14.55 -26.98
CA MET A 123 -21.78 14.83 -26.45
C MET A 123 -21.72 16.04 -25.52
N ALA A 124 -22.53 17.07 -25.79
CA ALA A 124 -22.63 18.26 -24.95
C ALA A 124 -23.07 17.94 -23.51
N MET A 125 -23.85 16.87 -23.30
CA MET A 125 -24.32 16.45 -21.98
C MET A 125 -23.17 15.99 -21.08
N LEU A 126 -22.09 15.43 -21.65
CA LEU A 126 -20.92 15.03 -20.86
C LEU A 126 -20.29 16.23 -20.15
N TYR A 127 -20.25 17.39 -20.81
CA TYR A 127 -19.75 18.63 -20.18
C TYR A 127 -20.80 19.28 -19.28
N ALA A 128 -22.06 19.21 -19.69
CA ALA A 128 -23.17 19.84 -19.00
C ALA A 128 -23.69 19.03 -17.81
N LEU A 129 -23.18 17.81 -17.56
CA LEU A 129 -23.66 16.93 -16.49
C LEU A 129 -23.84 17.64 -15.14
N PRO A 130 -22.87 18.43 -14.61
CA PRO A 130 -23.08 19.18 -13.36
C PRO A 130 -24.24 20.18 -13.41
N ASN A 131 -24.50 20.79 -14.57
CA ASN A 131 -25.63 21.70 -14.75
C ASN A 131 -26.95 20.94 -14.86
N LEU A 132 -26.98 19.81 -15.56
CA LEU A 132 -28.14 18.93 -15.66
C LEU A 132 -28.53 18.37 -14.29
N MET A 133 -27.54 18.02 -13.46
CA MET A 133 -27.74 17.57 -12.08
C MET A 133 -28.43 18.61 -11.18
N ASN A 134 -28.33 19.91 -11.50
CA ASN A 134 -29.00 20.98 -10.76
C ASN A 134 -30.41 21.31 -11.30
N LYS A 135 -30.89 20.59 -12.32
CA LYS A 135 -32.27 20.72 -12.82
C LYS A 135 -33.20 19.80 -12.05
N ASN A 136 -34.47 20.16 -12.00
CA ASN A 136 -35.53 19.26 -11.54
C ASN A 136 -36.13 18.45 -12.69
N VAL A 137 -36.85 17.38 -12.35
CA VAL A 137 -37.46 16.46 -13.33
C VAL A 137 -38.41 17.19 -14.26
N GLY A 138 -39.25 18.08 -13.74
CA GLY A 138 -40.19 18.88 -14.53
C GLY A 138 -39.51 19.77 -15.57
N GLN A 139 -38.38 20.39 -15.23
CA GLN A 139 -37.57 21.16 -16.18
C GLN A 139 -36.94 20.28 -17.27
N LEU A 140 -36.56 19.04 -16.95
CA LEU A 140 -35.99 18.12 -17.92
C LEU A 140 -37.05 17.59 -18.88
N LYS A 141 -38.27 17.32 -18.39
CA LYS A 141 -39.45 17.05 -19.22
C LYS A 141 -39.77 18.22 -20.15
N SER A 142 -39.87 19.45 -19.62
CA SER A 142 -40.20 20.64 -20.43
C SER A 142 -39.16 20.96 -21.51
N ASN A 143 -37.90 20.59 -21.27
CA ASN A 143 -36.81 20.76 -22.24
C ASN A 143 -36.69 19.59 -23.24
N GLY A 144 -37.56 18.58 -23.13
CA GLY A 144 -37.57 17.41 -24.02
C GLY A 144 -36.44 16.40 -23.76
N TYR A 145 -35.77 16.48 -22.60
CA TYR A 145 -34.77 15.48 -22.21
C TYR A 145 -35.42 14.20 -21.67
N TYR A 146 -36.58 14.32 -21.03
CA TYR A 146 -37.36 13.21 -20.48
C TYR A 146 -38.74 13.12 -21.12
N ASP A 147 -39.26 11.89 -21.19
CA ASP A 147 -40.66 11.64 -21.52
C ASP A 147 -41.59 12.26 -20.45
N GLU A 148 -42.75 12.79 -20.87
CA GLU A 148 -43.72 13.41 -19.96
C GLU A 148 -44.20 12.44 -18.86
N HIS A 149 -44.29 11.15 -19.18
CA HIS A 149 -44.73 10.09 -18.30
C HIS A 149 -43.59 9.35 -17.58
N LEU A 150 -42.34 9.80 -17.75
CA LEU A 150 -41.19 9.17 -17.09
C LEU A 150 -41.35 9.20 -15.56
N ASN A 151 -41.33 8.01 -14.96
CA ASN A 151 -41.10 7.82 -13.54
C ASN A 151 -39.60 7.55 -13.30
N LEU A 152 -38.88 8.59 -12.87
CA LEU A 152 -37.42 8.53 -12.70
C LEU A 152 -37.00 7.46 -11.68
N LEU A 153 -37.72 7.32 -10.56
CA LEU A 153 -37.39 6.32 -9.55
C LEU A 153 -37.55 4.90 -10.11
N GLU A 154 -38.66 4.63 -10.79
CA GLU A 154 -38.91 3.32 -11.40
C GLU A 154 -37.86 2.97 -12.46
N TYR A 155 -37.48 3.95 -13.28
CA TYR A 155 -36.38 3.78 -14.24
C TYR A 155 -35.06 3.41 -13.54
N ILE A 156 -34.66 4.19 -12.52
CA ILE A 156 -33.41 3.95 -11.79
C ILE A 156 -33.42 2.57 -11.13
N VAL A 157 -34.52 2.19 -10.47
CA VAL A 157 -34.65 0.88 -9.80
C VAL A 157 -34.49 -0.25 -10.82
N ASN A 158 -35.16 -0.15 -11.98
CA ASN A 158 -35.03 -1.12 -13.06
C ASN A 158 -33.61 -1.18 -13.62
N HIS A 159 -32.94 -0.03 -13.74
CA HIS A 159 -31.56 0.07 -14.22
C HIS A 159 -30.54 -0.53 -13.25
N LEU A 160 -30.79 -0.43 -11.94
CA LEU A 160 -29.93 -0.98 -10.89
C LEU A 160 -30.05 -2.50 -10.74
N ARG A 161 -31.12 -3.11 -11.28
CA ARG A 161 -31.37 -4.54 -11.15
C ARG A 161 -30.26 -5.35 -11.84
N PRO A 162 -29.52 -6.21 -11.12
CA PRO A 162 -28.51 -7.07 -11.72
C PRO A 162 -29.12 -7.99 -12.77
N SER A 163 -28.44 -8.18 -13.89
CA SER A 163 -28.90 -9.12 -14.93
C SER A 163 -28.71 -10.59 -14.51
N ASN A 164 -27.77 -10.87 -13.60
CA ASN A 164 -27.51 -12.16 -12.99
C ASN A 164 -27.15 -11.92 -11.52
N SER A 165 -27.92 -12.43 -10.55
CA SER A 165 -27.46 -12.46 -9.16
C SER A 165 -28.20 -13.48 -8.30
N ASP A 166 -27.56 -14.63 -8.05
CA ASP A 166 -27.98 -15.60 -7.03
C ASP A 166 -27.50 -15.22 -5.60
N GLU A 167 -26.66 -14.19 -5.45
CA GLU A 167 -26.03 -13.83 -4.16
C GLU A 167 -26.57 -12.53 -3.52
N PHE A 168 -27.26 -11.67 -4.26
CA PHE A 168 -27.82 -10.41 -3.76
C PHE A 168 -29.35 -10.46 -3.84
N CYS A 169 -30.04 -10.40 -2.69
CA CYS A 169 -31.50 -10.32 -2.65
C CYS A 169 -31.94 -8.89 -3.04
N PHE A 170 -31.90 -8.61 -4.35
CA PHE A 170 -32.26 -7.31 -4.90
C PHE A 170 -33.69 -6.92 -4.53
N ASP A 171 -34.60 -7.88 -4.40
CA ASP A 171 -36.01 -7.61 -4.12
C ASP A 171 -36.22 -6.92 -2.75
N GLN A 172 -35.47 -7.33 -1.72
CA GLN A 172 -35.53 -6.65 -0.41
C GLN A 172 -34.93 -5.24 -0.49
N PHE A 173 -33.84 -5.08 -1.23
CA PHE A 173 -33.20 -3.78 -1.45
C PHE A 173 -34.10 -2.83 -2.25
N GLU A 174 -34.76 -3.34 -3.29
CA GLU A 174 -35.75 -2.64 -4.11
C GLU A 174 -36.93 -2.16 -3.27
N GLN A 175 -37.47 -3.01 -2.39
CA GLN A 175 -38.57 -2.62 -1.51
C GLN A 175 -38.20 -1.42 -0.63
N HIS A 176 -37.03 -1.46 0.02
CA HIS A 176 -36.55 -0.36 0.86
C HIS A 176 -36.30 0.92 0.04
N LEU A 177 -35.73 0.79 -1.16
CA LEU A 177 -35.57 1.90 -2.11
C LEU A 177 -36.90 2.57 -2.43
N ARG A 178 -37.93 1.78 -2.77
CA ARG A 178 -39.25 2.31 -3.12
C ARG A 178 -39.95 2.98 -1.95
N GLU A 179 -39.81 2.44 -0.74
CA GLU A 179 -40.42 2.99 0.47
C GLU A 179 -39.79 4.33 0.89
N GLU A 180 -38.46 4.40 0.95
CA GLU A 180 -37.73 5.61 1.36
C GLU A 180 -37.76 6.70 0.27
N CYS A 181 -37.73 6.31 -1.01
CA CYS A 181 -37.74 7.24 -2.14
C CYS A 181 -39.13 7.52 -2.72
N LYS A 182 -40.23 7.11 -2.07
CA LYS A 182 -41.61 7.31 -2.56
C LYS A 182 -41.96 8.76 -2.91
N HIS A 183 -41.26 9.72 -2.30
CA HIS A 183 -41.46 11.15 -2.54
C HIS A 183 -40.89 11.62 -3.89
N PHE A 184 -40.08 10.80 -4.59
CA PHE A 184 -39.49 11.09 -5.90
C PHE A 184 -40.48 11.11 -7.07
N THR A 185 -41.77 10.91 -6.80
CA THR A 185 -42.85 11.08 -7.77
C THR A 185 -43.19 12.54 -8.05
N ASP A 186 -42.64 13.49 -7.29
CA ASP A 186 -42.79 14.93 -7.54
C ASP A 186 -41.75 15.44 -8.56
N ASP A 187 -42.25 16.06 -9.64
CA ASP A 187 -41.43 16.65 -10.70
C ASP A 187 -40.59 17.86 -10.22
N SER A 188 -40.85 18.39 -9.02
CA SER A 188 -40.11 19.52 -8.43
C SER A 188 -38.70 19.15 -7.95
N ILE A 189 -38.39 17.85 -7.82
CA ILE A 189 -37.18 17.35 -7.18
C ILE A 189 -35.97 17.47 -8.09
N VAL A 190 -34.85 17.93 -7.51
CA VAL A 190 -33.57 18.14 -8.19
C VAL A 190 -32.81 16.81 -8.35
N ILE A 191 -32.25 16.56 -9.53
CA ILE A 191 -31.58 15.29 -9.86
C ILE A 191 -30.39 14.98 -8.93
N LYS A 192 -29.62 15.98 -8.51
CA LYS A 192 -28.53 15.77 -7.55
C LYS A 192 -29.04 15.26 -6.19
N ASP A 193 -30.22 15.70 -5.76
CA ASP A 193 -30.80 15.33 -4.47
C ASP A 193 -31.38 13.92 -4.52
N VAL A 194 -31.93 13.53 -5.68
CA VAL A 194 -32.28 12.13 -6.00
C VAL A 194 -31.05 11.25 -5.83
N ARG A 195 -29.95 11.59 -6.51
CA ARG A 195 -28.71 10.80 -6.45
C ARG A 195 -28.10 10.76 -5.06
N ARG A 196 -28.03 11.88 -4.35
CA ARG A 196 -27.48 11.93 -2.98
C ARG A 196 -28.27 11.04 -2.02
N THR A 197 -29.60 11.06 -2.11
CA THR A 197 -30.47 10.19 -1.31
C THR A 197 -30.27 8.71 -1.66
N LEU A 198 -30.19 8.37 -2.95
CA LEU A 198 -29.96 6.99 -3.40
C LEU A 198 -28.60 6.45 -2.93
N ILE A 199 -27.53 7.26 -3.05
CA ILE A 199 -26.21 6.93 -2.51
C ILE A 199 -26.30 6.71 -0.99
N THR A 200 -26.96 7.62 -0.27
CA THR A 200 -27.14 7.51 1.19
C THR A 200 -27.80 6.18 1.54
N LEU A 201 -28.85 5.79 0.81
CA LEU A 201 -29.56 4.54 1.06
C LEU A 201 -28.71 3.32 0.70
N ILE A 202 -28.00 3.34 -0.43
CA ILE A 202 -27.06 2.28 -0.82
C ILE A 202 -26.03 2.07 0.29
N LEU A 203 -25.42 3.15 0.79
CA LEU A 203 -24.43 3.06 1.86
C LEU A 203 -25.03 2.49 3.15
N ARG A 204 -26.22 2.94 3.55
CA ARG A 204 -26.90 2.42 4.75
C ARG A 204 -27.20 0.93 4.67
N LEU A 205 -27.77 0.49 3.55
CA LEU A 205 -28.19 -0.90 3.37
C LEU A 205 -26.98 -1.81 3.19
N MET A 206 -26.00 -1.39 2.38
CA MET A 206 -24.80 -2.21 2.14
C MET A 206 -23.86 -2.23 3.34
N LEU A 207 -23.68 -1.11 4.03
CA LEU A 207 -22.77 -1.03 5.18
C LEU A 207 -23.47 -1.21 6.53
N ASP A 208 -24.78 -1.48 6.57
CA ASP A 208 -25.55 -1.59 7.82
C ASP A 208 -25.26 -0.43 8.80
N CYS A 209 -25.29 0.80 8.29
CA CYS A 209 -24.86 1.98 9.01
C CYS A 209 -25.97 3.03 9.17
N SER A 210 -25.80 3.94 10.13
CA SER A 210 -26.77 5.01 10.38
C SER A 210 -26.75 6.08 9.29
N ASN A 211 -27.84 6.85 9.17
CA ASN A 211 -27.91 8.03 8.31
C ASN A 211 -26.73 8.99 8.52
N GLN A 212 -26.33 9.20 9.78
CA GLN A 212 -25.22 10.10 10.11
C GLN A 212 -23.88 9.59 9.60
N VAL A 213 -23.62 8.28 9.72
CA VAL A 213 -22.39 7.67 9.19
C VAL A 213 -22.37 7.74 7.67
N ALA A 214 -23.48 7.42 7.01
CA ALA A 214 -23.59 7.53 5.55
C ALA A 214 -23.36 8.96 5.05
N GLN A 215 -23.96 9.97 5.68
CA GLN A 215 -23.72 11.37 5.32
C GLN A 215 -22.27 11.79 5.55
N HIS A 216 -21.66 11.38 6.68
CA HIS A 216 -20.24 11.65 6.92
C HIS A 216 -19.35 11.02 5.83
N ILE A 217 -19.64 9.80 5.38
CA ILE A 217 -18.91 9.16 4.28
C ILE A 217 -19.04 9.97 2.98
N ILE A 218 -20.26 10.43 2.65
CA ILE A 218 -20.53 11.25 1.47
C ILE A 218 -19.76 12.56 1.56
N ASP A 219 -19.91 13.29 2.66
CA ASP A 219 -19.28 14.61 2.86
C ASP A 219 -17.75 14.52 2.86
N ALA A 220 -17.18 13.46 3.46
CA ALA A 220 -15.74 13.23 3.47
C ALA A 220 -15.17 12.82 2.10
N THR A 221 -16.01 12.35 1.17
CA THR A 221 -15.60 11.92 -0.17
C THR A 221 -15.90 12.99 -1.24
N ASP A 222 -16.91 13.83 -1.01
CA ASP A 222 -17.32 14.91 -1.90
C ASP A 222 -16.34 16.10 -1.92
N SER A 223 -15.48 16.25 -0.91
CA SER A 223 -14.41 17.27 -0.93
C SER A 223 -13.44 17.13 -2.11
N ASP A 224 -13.34 15.92 -2.67
CA ASP A 224 -12.50 15.60 -3.84
C ASP A 224 -13.33 15.23 -5.09
N ASN A 225 -14.64 15.54 -5.13
CA ASN A 225 -15.58 15.28 -6.25
C ASN A 225 -15.72 13.80 -6.68
N HIS A 226 -15.37 12.82 -5.85
CA HIS A 226 -15.31 11.43 -6.31
C HIS A 226 -16.67 10.71 -6.35
N LEU A 227 -17.60 11.00 -5.44
CA LEU A 227 -18.84 10.23 -5.32
C LEU A 227 -19.91 10.66 -6.32
N SER A 228 -20.05 11.98 -6.53
CA SER A 228 -20.97 12.53 -7.53
C SER A 228 -20.62 12.10 -8.96
N GLU A 229 -19.34 11.81 -9.21
CA GLU A 229 -18.80 11.28 -10.46
C GLU A 229 -18.76 9.74 -10.50
N THR A 230 -19.30 9.02 -9.51
CA THR A 230 -19.41 7.55 -9.52
C THR A 230 -20.83 7.14 -9.91
N SER A 231 -20.96 6.15 -10.79
CA SER A 231 -22.26 5.57 -11.15
C SER A 231 -22.85 4.77 -9.97
N LEU A 232 -24.17 4.83 -9.78
CA LEU A 232 -24.87 4.12 -8.70
C LEU A 232 -24.69 2.60 -8.83
N ARG A 233 -24.71 2.08 -10.06
CA ARG A 233 -24.49 0.66 -10.34
C ARG A 233 -23.09 0.22 -9.95
N LYS A 234 -22.07 1.01 -10.30
CA LYS A 234 -20.67 0.75 -9.90
C LYS A 234 -20.52 0.76 -8.38
N LEU A 235 -21.07 1.76 -7.70
CA LEU A 235 -21.06 1.83 -6.23
C LEU A 235 -21.69 0.57 -5.59
N LEU A 236 -22.89 0.20 -6.04
CA LEU A 236 -23.62 -0.96 -5.52
C LEU A 236 -22.85 -2.26 -5.75
N MET A 237 -22.34 -2.46 -6.97
CA MET A 237 -21.60 -3.67 -7.35
C MET A 237 -20.28 -3.78 -6.58
N ASN A 238 -19.50 -2.70 -6.48
CA ASN A 238 -18.25 -2.68 -5.73
C ASN A 238 -18.50 -2.97 -4.25
N LEU A 239 -19.51 -2.34 -3.63
CA LEU A 239 -19.87 -2.62 -2.24
C LEU A 239 -20.32 -4.08 -2.03
N ASN A 240 -21.04 -4.65 -2.99
CA ASN A 240 -21.44 -6.06 -2.95
C ASN A 240 -20.22 -6.99 -3.01
N ILE A 241 -19.28 -6.75 -3.92
CA ILE A 241 -18.05 -7.54 -4.03
C ILE A 241 -17.23 -7.44 -2.74
N LEU A 242 -17.02 -6.21 -2.23
CA LEU A 242 -16.26 -5.96 -1.00
C LEU A 242 -16.89 -6.64 0.23
N LYS A 243 -18.22 -6.58 0.35
CA LYS A 243 -18.95 -7.14 1.50
C LYS A 243 -19.10 -8.66 1.41
N ASN A 244 -19.56 -9.17 0.27
CA ASN A 244 -20.07 -10.55 0.18
C ASN A 244 -19.04 -11.52 -0.43
N GLN A 245 -18.27 -11.09 -1.44
CA GLN A 245 -17.25 -11.96 -2.05
C GLN A 245 -15.93 -11.89 -1.29
N LEU A 246 -15.48 -10.67 -0.99
CA LEU A 246 -14.26 -10.45 -0.22
C LEU A 246 -14.49 -10.55 1.29
N ASN A 247 -15.72 -10.51 1.80
CA ASN A 247 -15.98 -10.61 3.24
C ASN A 247 -15.15 -9.60 4.07
N LEU A 248 -15.12 -8.35 3.63
CA LEU A 248 -14.48 -7.27 4.39
C LEU A 248 -15.39 -6.84 5.56
N PRO A 249 -14.83 -6.62 6.77
CA PRO A 249 -15.61 -6.08 7.88
C PRO A 249 -16.18 -4.70 7.55
N VAL A 250 -17.44 -4.46 7.88
CA VAL A 250 -18.11 -3.16 7.69
C VAL A 250 -17.30 -1.99 8.24
N ASN A 251 -16.80 -2.11 9.48
CA ASN A 251 -15.99 -1.06 10.11
C ASN A 251 -14.71 -0.74 9.30
N PHE A 252 -14.14 -1.75 8.64
CA PHE A 252 -13.00 -1.56 7.75
C PHE A 252 -13.42 -0.82 6.48
N MET A 253 -14.53 -1.25 5.85
CA MET A 253 -15.05 -0.60 4.65
C MET A 253 -15.38 0.87 4.90
N VAL A 254 -16.03 1.21 6.01
CA VAL A 254 -16.33 2.60 6.41
C VAL A 254 -15.05 3.41 6.57
N LYS A 255 -14.06 2.88 7.30
CA LYS A 255 -12.77 3.56 7.55
C LYS A 255 -11.97 3.80 6.25
N HIS A 256 -12.01 2.85 5.33
CA HIS A 256 -11.22 2.86 4.10
C HIS A 256 -12.05 3.21 2.85
N PHE A 257 -13.27 3.73 3.02
CA PHE A 257 -14.22 3.93 1.92
C PHE A 257 -13.66 4.75 0.77
N HIS A 258 -12.98 5.86 1.06
CA HIS A 258 -12.33 6.72 0.05
C HIS A 258 -11.31 5.97 -0.82
N THR A 259 -10.66 4.94 -0.28
CA THR A 259 -9.69 4.10 -0.99
C THR A 259 -10.40 3.04 -1.83
N LEU A 260 -11.53 2.52 -1.36
CA LEU A 260 -12.27 1.40 -1.96
C LEU A 260 -13.26 1.82 -3.05
N ASN A 261 -13.87 3.00 -2.92
CA ASN A 261 -14.97 3.43 -3.80
C ASN A 261 -14.57 3.56 -5.27
N ASN A 262 -13.32 3.96 -5.53
CA ASN A 262 -12.86 4.28 -6.87
C ASN A 262 -12.24 3.09 -7.61
N CYS A 263 -12.28 1.88 -7.05
CA CYS A 263 -11.80 0.69 -7.73
C CYS A 263 -12.58 0.44 -9.02
N ASP A 264 -11.87 0.05 -10.07
CA ASP A 264 -12.50 -0.51 -11.24
C ASP A 264 -13.24 -1.81 -10.87
N THR A 265 -14.45 -1.97 -11.40
CA THR A 265 -15.34 -3.08 -11.03
C THR A 265 -14.80 -4.41 -11.51
N ASP A 266 -14.31 -4.48 -12.76
CA ASP A 266 -13.80 -5.70 -13.35
C ASP A 266 -12.49 -6.11 -12.69
N ASN A 267 -11.62 -5.13 -12.40
CA ASN A 267 -10.42 -5.38 -11.61
C ASN A 267 -10.76 -5.91 -10.21
N LEU A 268 -11.78 -5.34 -9.55
CA LEU A 268 -12.19 -5.78 -8.22
C LEU A 268 -12.77 -7.20 -8.22
N VAL A 269 -13.53 -7.59 -9.26
CA VAL A 269 -13.96 -8.98 -9.48
C VAL A 269 -12.75 -9.89 -9.64
N GLY A 270 -11.78 -9.49 -10.46
CA GLY A 270 -10.51 -10.21 -10.61
C GLY A 270 -9.79 -10.39 -9.28
N LEU A 271 -9.68 -9.33 -8.46
CA LEU A 271 -9.06 -9.40 -7.14
C LEU A 271 -9.84 -10.34 -6.19
N ALA A 272 -11.18 -10.29 -6.22
CA ALA A 272 -12.03 -11.18 -5.42
C ALA A 272 -11.87 -12.66 -5.79
N SER A 273 -11.48 -12.96 -7.04
CA SER A 273 -11.22 -14.33 -7.51
C SER A 273 -9.89 -14.93 -7.02
N ILE A 274 -8.99 -14.13 -6.45
CA ILE A 274 -7.69 -14.62 -5.96
C ILE A 274 -7.88 -15.39 -4.65
N ASN A 275 -7.67 -16.72 -4.70
CA ASN A 275 -7.87 -17.65 -3.56
C ASN A 275 -7.20 -17.18 -2.26
N HIS A 276 -5.98 -16.66 -2.35
CA HIS A 276 -5.25 -16.18 -1.17
C HIS A 276 -5.96 -15.05 -0.39
N PHE A 277 -6.74 -14.20 -1.06
CA PHE A 277 -7.54 -13.18 -0.36
C PHE A 277 -8.79 -13.76 0.28
N ARG A 278 -9.37 -14.82 -0.30
CA ARG A 278 -10.51 -15.53 0.29
C ARG A 278 -10.11 -16.21 1.60
N ASP A 279 -8.96 -16.88 1.59
CA ASP A 279 -8.53 -17.76 2.68
C ASP A 279 -7.82 -17.02 3.83
N ASN A 280 -7.33 -15.79 3.60
CA ASN A 280 -6.53 -15.07 4.58
C ASN A 280 -7.03 -13.65 4.87
N ALA A 281 -7.62 -13.47 6.05
CA ALA A 281 -8.18 -12.19 6.50
C ALA A 281 -7.11 -11.09 6.73
N ASP A 282 -5.93 -11.46 7.23
CA ASP A 282 -4.85 -10.50 7.49
C ASP A 282 -4.27 -9.94 6.19
N LEU A 283 -4.00 -10.82 5.23
CA LEU A 283 -3.54 -10.43 3.89
C LEU A 283 -4.57 -9.51 3.23
N ARG A 284 -5.84 -9.92 3.25
CA ARG A 284 -6.95 -9.17 2.68
C ARG A 284 -7.07 -7.78 3.31
N SER A 285 -7.12 -7.68 4.64
CA SER A 285 -7.22 -6.37 5.31
C SER A 285 -6.01 -5.47 5.00
N THR A 286 -4.81 -6.04 4.90
CA THR A 286 -3.60 -5.27 4.62
C THR A 286 -3.56 -4.79 3.17
N PHE A 287 -3.97 -5.63 2.21
CA PHE A 287 -4.02 -5.31 0.78
C PHE A 287 -5.06 -4.23 0.47
N PHE A 288 -6.32 -4.46 0.90
CA PHE A 288 -7.43 -3.56 0.60
C PHE A 288 -7.37 -2.23 1.38
N SER A 289 -6.39 -2.03 2.25
CA SER A 289 -6.12 -0.74 2.88
C SER A 289 -5.26 0.19 2.02
N ARG A 290 -4.82 -0.25 0.83
CA ARG A 290 -3.81 0.44 0.01
C ARG A 290 -4.33 0.79 -1.39
N LYS A 291 -4.55 2.08 -1.63
CA LYS A 291 -5.00 2.62 -2.94
C LYS A 291 -4.12 2.19 -4.11
N ARG A 292 -2.79 2.20 -3.95
CA ARG A 292 -1.87 1.84 -5.04
C ARG A 292 -2.03 0.39 -5.50
N LEU A 293 -2.23 -0.53 -4.58
CA LEU A 293 -2.39 -1.96 -4.89
C LEU A 293 -3.72 -2.25 -5.59
N LEU A 294 -4.78 -1.54 -5.21
CA LEU A 294 -6.10 -1.68 -5.81
C LEU A 294 -6.16 -1.22 -7.28
N ASN A 295 -5.22 -0.38 -7.69
CA ASN A 295 -5.12 0.13 -9.06
C ASN A 295 -4.19 -0.74 -9.94
N ILE A 296 -3.62 -1.83 -9.39
CA ILE A 296 -2.85 -2.79 -10.17
C ILE A 296 -3.80 -3.87 -10.65
N ASP A 297 -3.65 -4.28 -11.92
CA ASP A 297 -4.45 -5.36 -12.51
C ASP A 297 -4.35 -6.65 -11.68
N ALA A 298 -5.50 -7.28 -11.45
CA ALA A 298 -5.62 -8.48 -10.63
C ALA A 298 -4.74 -9.63 -11.15
N SER A 299 -4.58 -9.75 -12.48
CA SER A 299 -3.70 -10.75 -13.10
C SER A 299 -2.25 -10.55 -12.69
N LEU A 300 -1.76 -9.31 -12.66
CA LEU A 300 -0.41 -8.97 -12.22
C LEU A 300 -0.23 -9.21 -10.72
N ILE A 301 -1.24 -8.90 -9.90
CA ILE A 301 -1.22 -9.20 -8.47
C ILE A 301 -1.12 -10.72 -8.25
N SER A 302 -1.94 -11.51 -8.94
CA SER A 302 -1.90 -12.97 -8.85
C SER A 302 -0.52 -13.52 -9.25
N GLU A 303 0.02 -13.07 -10.37
CA GLU A 303 1.36 -13.48 -10.84
C GLU A 303 2.45 -13.16 -9.81
N ARG A 304 2.45 -11.95 -9.24
CA ARG A 304 3.43 -11.54 -8.22
C ARG A 304 3.30 -12.37 -6.94
N MET A 305 2.07 -12.70 -6.55
CA MET A 305 1.82 -13.58 -5.40
C MET A 305 2.35 -15.00 -5.67
N ASP A 306 2.12 -15.56 -6.85
CA ASP A 306 2.65 -16.87 -7.24
C ASP A 306 4.19 -16.89 -7.24
N VAL A 307 4.82 -15.82 -7.73
CA VAL A 307 6.28 -15.66 -7.66
C VAL A 307 6.77 -15.70 -6.21
N ILE A 308 6.13 -14.96 -5.30
CA ILE A 308 6.55 -14.85 -3.90
C ILE A 308 6.28 -16.15 -3.14
N LEU A 309 5.06 -16.69 -3.24
CA LEU A 309 4.57 -17.80 -2.42
C LEU A 309 4.99 -19.16 -2.99
N THR A 310 4.86 -19.35 -4.29
CA THR A 310 5.10 -20.64 -4.95
C THR A 310 6.55 -20.78 -5.39
N LYS A 311 7.08 -19.81 -6.15
CA LYS A 311 8.46 -19.90 -6.69
C LYS A 311 9.53 -19.70 -5.61
N TYR A 312 9.36 -18.72 -4.73
CA TYR A 312 10.32 -18.43 -3.66
C TYR A 312 9.94 -18.96 -2.28
N GLY A 313 8.82 -19.68 -2.17
CA GLY A 313 8.43 -20.42 -0.95
C GLY A 313 8.13 -19.54 0.26
N CYS A 314 7.82 -18.26 0.08
CA CYS A 314 7.48 -17.39 1.20
C CYS A 314 6.09 -17.72 1.75
N THR A 315 5.89 -17.44 3.03
CA THR A 315 4.59 -17.65 3.67
C THR A 315 3.64 -16.47 3.46
N ILE A 316 2.32 -16.73 3.51
CA ILE A 316 1.31 -15.66 3.48
C ILE A 316 1.49 -14.67 4.65
N GLN A 317 1.98 -15.14 5.80
CA GLN A 317 2.27 -14.29 6.96
C GLN A 317 3.40 -13.29 6.67
N GLN A 318 4.45 -13.71 5.96
CA GLN A 318 5.52 -12.82 5.50
C GLN A 318 5.00 -11.80 4.47
N LEU A 319 4.15 -12.24 3.52
CA LEU A 319 3.53 -11.35 2.55
C LEU A 319 2.61 -10.31 3.20
N SER A 320 1.80 -10.73 4.16
CA SER A 320 0.92 -9.83 4.91
C SER A 320 1.71 -8.81 5.74
N ALA A 321 2.86 -9.21 6.30
CA ALA A 321 3.74 -8.32 7.05
C ALA A 321 4.41 -7.25 6.17
N ASN A 322 4.62 -7.53 4.88
CA ASN A 322 5.15 -6.56 3.93
C ASN A 322 4.44 -6.62 2.56
N ILE A 323 3.20 -6.14 2.53
CA ILE A 323 2.37 -6.15 1.31
C ILE A 323 2.93 -5.29 0.18
N PHE A 324 3.78 -4.30 0.51
CA PHE A 324 4.42 -3.40 -0.47
C PHE A 324 5.31 -4.14 -1.47
N MET A 325 5.70 -5.37 -1.17
CA MET A 325 6.40 -6.24 -2.12
C MET A 325 5.59 -6.42 -3.42
N LEU A 326 4.26 -6.39 -3.36
CA LEU A 326 3.37 -6.49 -4.52
C LEU A 326 3.33 -5.22 -5.38
N GLU A 327 3.85 -4.08 -4.92
CA GLU A 327 3.96 -2.88 -5.75
C GLU A 327 5.09 -2.99 -6.79
N LEU A 328 6.06 -3.88 -6.55
CA LEU A 328 7.17 -4.14 -7.48
C LEU A 328 6.72 -4.96 -8.69
N SER A 329 7.41 -4.79 -9.82
CA SER A 329 7.26 -5.69 -10.96
C SER A 329 7.81 -7.09 -10.64
N SER A 330 7.27 -8.13 -11.28
CA SER A 330 7.76 -9.51 -11.13
C SER A 330 9.27 -9.63 -11.40
N ALA A 331 9.78 -8.86 -12.36
CA ALA A 331 11.21 -8.78 -12.66
C ALA A 331 12.04 -8.26 -11.46
N ASN A 332 11.62 -7.14 -10.85
CA ASN A 332 12.31 -6.57 -9.69
C ASN A 332 12.22 -7.48 -8.47
N ILE A 333 11.09 -8.18 -8.29
CA ILE A 333 10.93 -9.19 -7.24
C ILE A 333 11.99 -10.29 -7.45
N CYS A 334 12.08 -10.86 -8.66
CA CYS A 334 13.04 -11.91 -8.98
C CYS A 334 14.50 -11.44 -8.79
N GLU A 335 14.85 -10.26 -9.30
CA GLU A 335 16.19 -9.68 -9.14
C GLU A 335 16.59 -9.55 -7.66
N ASN A 336 15.67 -9.06 -6.81
CA ASN A 336 15.92 -8.91 -5.39
C ASN A 336 16.15 -10.26 -4.68
N PHE A 337 15.40 -11.29 -5.05
CA PHE A 337 15.62 -12.65 -4.55
C PHE A 337 16.94 -13.24 -5.04
N GLU A 338 17.32 -13.03 -6.29
CA GLU A 338 18.61 -13.47 -6.84
C GLU A 338 19.79 -12.79 -6.13
N LYS A 339 19.67 -11.49 -5.83
CA LYS A 339 20.63 -10.76 -5.00
C LYS A 339 20.76 -11.41 -3.63
N PHE A 340 19.63 -11.73 -2.98
CA PHE A 340 19.63 -12.39 -1.67
C PHE A 340 20.30 -13.77 -1.70
N GLN A 341 20.04 -14.60 -2.72
CA GLN A 341 20.62 -15.94 -2.84
C GLN A 341 22.16 -15.92 -2.85
N LYS A 342 22.76 -14.84 -3.39
CA LYS A 342 24.22 -14.62 -3.43
C LYS A 342 24.81 -14.19 -2.08
N GLN A 343 24.00 -13.84 -1.08
CA GLN A 343 24.46 -13.35 0.23
C GLN A 343 24.27 -14.43 1.31
N HIS A 344 25.31 -15.22 1.56
CA HIS A 344 25.24 -16.30 2.56
C HIS A 344 24.94 -15.78 3.97
N GLU A 345 25.48 -14.61 4.31
CA GLU A 345 25.38 -14.01 5.64
C GLU A 345 23.96 -13.52 5.99
N LEU A 346 23.07 -13.40 5.00
CA LEU A 346 21.67 -12.99 5.18
C LEU A 346 20.70 -14.17 5.29
N ARG A 347 21.14 -15.41 5.04
CA ARG A 347 20.27 -16.60 5.04
C ARG A 347 19.57 -16.84 6.37
N SER A 348 20.19 -16.44 7.49
CA SER A 348 19.58 -16.55 8.82
C SER A 348 18.28 -15.76 9.02
N TYR A 349 17.94 -14.85 8.09
CA TYR A 349 16.73 -14.04 8.14
C TYR A 349 15.57 -14.60 7.31
N ALA A 350 15.77 -15.69 6.57
CA ALA A 350 14.80 -16.24 5.62
C ALA A 350 13.46 -16.64 6.28
N ASP A 351 13.51 -17.19 7.48
CA ASP A 351 12.31 -17.67 8.20
C ASP A 351 11.60 -16.57 8.98
N GLY A 352 12.14 -15.35 8.98
CA GLY A 352 11.60 -14.23 9.76
C GLY A 352 10.32 -13.65 9.15
N ARG A 353 9.41 -13.16 10.00
CA ARG A 353 8.20 -12.44 9.57
C ARG A 353 8.51 -11.25 8.65
N GLU A 354 9.61 -10.54 8.93
CA GLU A 354 10.05 -9.34 8.18
C GLU A 354 10.92 -9.70 6.96
N PHE A 355 11.00 -10.96 6.55
CA PHE A 355 11.89 -11.41 5.49
C PHE A 355 11.66 -10.66 4.16
N LEU A 356 10.41 -10.49 3.72
CA LEU A 356 10.12 -9.77 2.48
C LEU A 356 10.50 -8.29 2.56
N ARG A 357 10.60 -7.70 3.76
CA ARG A 357 11.14 -6.35 3.95
C ARG A 357 12.64 -6.30 3.69
N LEU A 358 13.37 -7.35 4.07
CA LEU A 358 14.77 -7.51 3.70
C LEU A 358 14.92 -7.63 2.18
N ILE A 359 14.13 -8.48 1.53
CA ILE A 359 14.17 -8.66 0.07
C ILE A 359 13.89 -7.33 -0.66
N MET A 360 12.85 -6.60 -0.26
CA MET A 360 12.51 -5.31 -0.85
C MET A 360 13.64 -4.26 -0.73
N ASN A 361 14.50 -4.38 0.29
CA ASN A 361 15.58 -3.44 0.58
C ASN A 361 16.97 -4.10 0.51
N ILE A 362 17.12 -5.12 -0.34
CA ILE A 362 18.30 -6.01 -0.33
C ILE A 362 19.61 -5.25 -0.58
N ASP A 363 19.60 -4.22 -1.42
CA ASP A 363 20.81 -3.43 -1.74
C ASP A 363 21.34 -2.68 -0.51
N VAL A 364 20.45 -2.14 0.33
CA VAL A 364 20.82 -1.50 1.61
C VAL A 364 21.42 -2.53 2.55
N ALA A 365 20.79 -3.71 2.65
CA ALA A 365 21.30 -4.79 3.48
C ALA A 365 22.69 -5.24 3.02
N ILE A 366 22.89 -5.49 1.72
CA ILE A 366 24.20 -5.88 1.15
C ILE A 366 25.28 -4.87 1.51
N LYS A 367 25.01 -3.58 1.34
CA LYS A 367 25.98 -2.52 1.66
C LYS A 367 26.34 -2.50 3.16
N ASN A 368 25.34 -2.59 4.03
CA ASN A 368 25.56 -2.59 5.46
C ASN A 368 26.25 -3.87 5.95
N MET A 369 25.98 -5.01 5.31
CA MET A 369 26.65 -6.28 5.56
C MET A 369 28.12 -6.26 5.18
N ARG A 370 28.46 -5.61 4.06
CA ARG A 370 29.85 -5.38 3.67
C ARG A 370 30.60 -4.58 4.73
N LEU A 371 29.97 -3.52 5.26
CA LEU A 371 30.56 -2.70 6.33
C LEU A 371 30.82 -3.51 7.62
N LEU A 372 29.89 -4.39 8.00
CA LEU A 372 30.11 -5.29 9.15
C LEU A 372 31.31 -6.20 8.93
N LYS A 373 31.43 -6.77 7.72
CA LYS A 373 32.51 -7.67 7.35
C LYS A 373 33.87 -6.96 7.37
N GLU A 374 33.94 -5.74 6.84
CA GLU A 374 35.13 -4.88 6.91
C GLU A 374 35.56 -4.59 8.36
N LYS A 375 34.62 -4.58 9.30
CA LYS A 375 34.87 -4.39 10.74
C LYS A 375 35.00 -5.69 11.52
N GLY A 376 35.03 -6.85 10.84
CA GLY A 376 35.16 -8.17 11.48
C GLY A 376 33.94 -8.59 12.31
N MET A 377 32.78 -7.96 12.12
CA MET A 377 31.56 -8.24 12.88
C MET A 377 30.69 -9.29 12.20
N ARG A 378 30.10 -10.18 12.99
CA ARG A 378 29.16 -11.19 12.49
C ARG A 378 27.74 -10.63 12.41
N SER A 379 27.10 -10.85 11.26
CA SER A 379 25.75 -10.38 10.98
C SER A 379 24.66 -11.06 11.78
N LYS A 380 24.93 -12.28 12.27
CA LYS A 380 23.93 -13.14 12.95
C LYS A 380 23.23 -12.41 14.10
N TYR A 381 23.86 -11.43 14.76
CA TYR A 381 23.32 -10.81 15.98
C TYR A 381 22.76 -9.40 15.77
N ILE A 382 22.40 -9.06 14.54
CA ILE A 382 21.91 -7.72 14.18
C ILE A 382 20.50 -7.87 13.64
N SER A 383 19.51 -7.33 14.35
CA SER A 383 18.13 -7.39 13.89
C SER A 383 17.98 -6.83 12.46
N ILE A 384 17.04 -7.38 11.69
CA ILE A 384 16.70 -6.90 10.33
C ILE A 384 16.46 -5.38 10.36
N HIS A 385 15.79 -4.87 11.38
CA HIS A 385 15.56 -3.42 11.55
C HIS A 385 16.84 -2.59 11.62
N ASN A 386 17.91 -3.12 12.20
CA ASN A 386 19.20 -2.44 12.23
C ASN A 386 19.92 -2.58 10.89
N ILE A 387 19.91 -3.78 10.28
CA ILE A 387 20.53 -4.01 8.95
C ILE A 387 19.91 -3.12 7.87
N LEU A 388 18.60 -2.84 7.96
CA LEU A 388 17.89 -2.02 6.99
C LEU A 388 17.96 -0.50 7.26
N LYS A 389 18.77 -0.04 8.22
CA LYS A 389 18.97 1.40 8.42
C LYS A 389 19.76 2.01 7.25
N PRO A 390 19.55 3.31 6.96
CA PRO A 390 20.41 4.03 6.00
C PRO A 390 21.89 3.86 6.36
N SER A 391 22.74 3.64 5.36
CA SER A 391 24.14 3.27 5.59
C SER A 391 24.93 4.27 6.43
N SER A 392 24.61 5.57 6.38
CA SER A 392 25.22 6.58 7.24
C SER A 392 24.95 6.31 8.72
N ARG A 393 23.67 6.13 9.09
CA ARG A 393 23.26 5.81 10.45
C ARG A 393 23.77 4.44 10.89
N PHE A 394 23.81 3.48 9.97
CA PHE A 394 24.37 2.15 10.25
C PHE A 394 25.87 2.22 10.52
N SER A 395 26.65 3.00 9.77
CA SER A 395 28.08 3.22 10.01
C SER A 395 28.34 3.76 11.41
N THR A 396 27.60 4.80 11.81
CA THR A 396 27.70 5.36 13.16
C THR A 396 27.36 4.32 14.23
N MET A 397 26.43 3.40 13.97
CA MET A 397 26.12 2.32 14.91
C MET A 397 27.25 1.28 15.00
N VAL A 398 27.85 0.93 13.86
CA VAL A 398 29.01 0.02 13.79
C VAL A 398 30.20 0.63 14.53
N GLU A 399 30.54 1.89 14.27
CA GLU A 399 31.63 2.62 14.92
C GLU A 399 31.46 2.67 16.45
N ASN A 400 30.21 2.83 16.91
CA ASN A 400 29.89 2.90 18.34
C ASN A 400 29.52 1.53 18.95
N ASN A 401 29.66 0.42 18.20
CA ASN A 401 29.22 -0.92 18.60
C ASN A 401 27.78 -1.00 19.15
N ASN A 402 26.85 -0.15 18.70
CA ASN A 402 25.54 0.01 19.33
C ASN A 402 24.47 -0.96 18.79
N PHE A 403 24.76 -2.26 18.85
CA PHE A 403 23.82 -3.31 18.42
C PHE A 403 23.06 -3.88 19.62
N LYS A 404 21.92 -3.28 19.92
CA LYS A 404 21.08 -3.66 21.06
C LYS A 404 20.24 -4.90 20.76
N LEU A 405 20.47 -6.02 21.47
CA LEU A 405 19.59 -7.20 21.50
C LEU A 405 18.97 -7.38 22.89
N THR A 406 17.82 -8.06 22.95
CA THR A 406 17.26 -8.54 24.23
C THR A 406 17.93 -9.85 24.64
N LEU A 407 17.95 -10.13 25.95
CA LEU A 407 18.56 -11.34 26.51
C LEU A 407 17.92 -12.61 25.96
N ASN A 408 16.60 -12.63 25.86
CA ASN A 408 15.89 -13.79 25.34
C ASN A 408 16.30 -14.11 23.90
N THR A 409 16.31 -13.09 23.02
CA THR A 409 16.69 -13.27 21.62
C THR A 409 18.13 -13.75 21.49
N PHE A 410 19.07 -13.16 22.23
CA PHE A 410 20.47 -13.56 22.18
C PHE A 410 20.69 -15.02 22.61
N ILE A 411 20.03 -15.46 23.68
CA ILE A 411 20.18 -16.83 24.21
C ILE A 411 19.59 -17.86 23.25
N GLN A 412 18.41 -17.59 22.69
CA GLN A 412 17.82 -18.46 21.67
C GLN A 412 18.76 -18.64 20.47
N MET A 413 19.41 -17.55 20.04
CA MET A 413 20.31 -17.57 18.89
C MET A 413 21.65 -18.26 19.18
N GLN A 414 22.12 -18.23 20.43
CA GLN A 414 23.46 -18.67 20.79
C GLN A 414 23.54 -20.09 21.36
N PHE A 415 22.45 -20.58 21.94
CA PHE A 415 22.38 -21.90 22.57
C PHE A 415 21.34 -22.83 21.91
N ALA A 416 20.64 -22.37 20.87
CA ALA A 416 19.58 -23.11 20.19
C ALA A 416 18.46 -23.60 21.13
N ILE A 417 18.15 -22.82 22.17
CA ILE A 417 17.14 -23.14 23.20
C ILE A 417 15.80 -22.45 22.85
N SER A 418 14.67 -23.12 23.11
CA SER A 418 13.35 -22.55 22.82
C SER A 418 12.99 -21.37 23.74
N LEU A 419 12.11 -20.45 23.29
CA LEU A 419 11.69 -19.31 24.12
C LEU A 419 11.06 -19.75 25.45
N LYS A 420 10.35 -20.89 25.43
CA LYS A 420 9.68 -21.46 26.61
C LYS A 420 10.71 -21.92 27.65
N GLU A 421 11.77 -22.60 27.21
CA GLU A 421 12.87 -23.02 28.08
C GLU A 421 13.71 -21.85 28.57
N VAL A 422 13.96 -20.85 27.71
CA VAL A 422 14.63 -19.59 28.11
C VAL A 422 13.84 -18.90 29.21
N LYS A 423 12.52 -18.76 29.05
CA LYS A 423 11.64 -18.20 30.08
C LYS A 423 11.58 -19.07 31.35
N HIS A 424 11.71 -20.39 31.24
CA HIS A 424 11.75 -21.26 32.40
C HIS A 424 13.07 -21.15 33.18
N LYS A 425 14.21 -21.11 32.47
CA LYS A 425 15.55 -21.01 33.07
C LYS A 425 15.88 -19.60 33.59
N ILE A 426 15.38 -18.55 32.94
CA ILE A 426 15.82 -17.15 33.14
C ILE A 426 14.66 -16.22 33.51
N GLY A 427 13.40 -16.66 33.35
CA GLY A 427 12.21 -15.81 33.53
C GLY A 427 11.89 -15.37 34.96
N LYS A 428 12.67 -15.78 35.96
CA LYS A 428 12.57 -15.23 37.33
C LYS A 428 13.20 -13.84 37.49
N PHE A 429 13.88 -13.31 36.46
CA PHE A 429 14.63 -12.06 36.57
C PHE A 429 13.89 -10.87 35.94
N LYS A 430 13.82 -9.74 36.67
CA LYS A 430 13.20 -8.47 36.23
C LYS A 430 13.91 -7.81 35.03
N SER A 431 15.09 -8.28 34.64
CA SER A 431 15.99 -7.65 33.65
C SER A 431 15.98 -8.28 32.25
N THR A 432 15.13 -9.28 31.96
CA THR A 432 15.07 -9.94 30.63
C THR A 432 14.75 -8.98 29.47
N ASN A 433 14.21 -7.81 29.78
CA ASN A 433 13.86 -6.76 28.82
C ASN A 433 14.94 -5.67 28.68
N ARG A 434 16.04 -5.71 29.45
CA ARG A 434 17.17 -4.79 29.26
C ARG A 434 17.93 -5.17 27.98
N SER A 435 18.09 -4.21 27.09
CA SER A 435 18.90 -4.37 25.88
C SER A 435 20.39 -4.22 26.19
N PHE A 436 21.23 -5.10 25.67
CA PHE A 436 22.69 -5.01 25.75
C PHE A 436 23.33 -5.05 24.37
N ASN A 437 24.62 -4.72 24.32
CA ASN A 437 25.45 -4.79 23.14
C ASN A 437 25.70 -6.25 22.75
N SER A 438 25.09 -6.71 21.66
CA SER A 438 25.16 -8.09 21.20
C SER A 438 26.56 -8.54 20.77
N VAL A 439 27.38 -7.62 20.25
CA VAL A 439 28.76 -7.91 19.85
C VAL A 439 29.63 -8.14 21.08
N ASN A 440 29.50 -7.29 22.11
CA ASN A 440 30.19 -7.48 23.38
C ASN A 440 29.79 -8.82 24.04
N ALA A 441 28.50 -9.12 24.04
CA ALA A 441 27.98 -10.38 24.57
C ALA A 441 28.53 -11.60 23.82
N GLU A 442 28.63 -11.54 22.49
CA GLU A 442 29.24 -12.61 21.69
C GLU A 442 30.72 -12.79 22.04
N ASN A 443 31.50 -11.70 22.13
CA ASN A 443 32.92 -11.78 22.48
C ASN A 443 33.14 -12.45 23.84
N ILE A 444 32.30 -12.13 24.83
CA ILE A 444 32.33 -12.76 26.15
C ILE A 444 32.01 -14.26 26.08
N VAL A 445 30.97 -14.65 25.35
CA VAL A 445 30.60 -16.07 25.18
C VAL A 445 31.69 -16.85 24.44
N ASN A 446 32.24 -16.29 23.36
CA ASN A 446 33.30 -16.93 22.59
C ASN A 446 34.57 -17.08 23.45
N PHE A 447 34.95 -16.06 24.20
CA PHE A 447 36.05 -16.14 25.15
C PHE A 447 35.83 -17.26 26.16
N PHE A 448 34.64 -17.38 26.76
CA PHE A 448 34.36 -18.48 27.70
C PHE A 448 34.48 -19.87 27.05
N ARG A 449 34.03 -20.03 25.81
CA ARG A 449 34.21 -21.27 25.05
C ARG A 449 35.69 -21.56 24.74
N GLU A 450 36.47 -20.54 24.37
CA GLU A 450 37.93 -20.67 24.17
C GLU A 450 38.64 -21.07 25.48
N GLN A 451 38.11 -20.65 26.62
CA GLN A 451 38.56 -21.09 27.93
C GLN A 451 38.05 -22.50 28.28
N GLY A 452 37.31 -23.20 27.41
CA GLY A 452 36.87 -24.58 27.60
C GLY A 452 35.59 -24.77 28.42
N LEU A 453 34.81 -23.70 28.64
CA LEU A 453 33.51 -23.79 29.32
C LEU A 453 32.44 -24.35 28.39
N ASN A 454 31.57 -25.21 28.92
CA ASN A 454 30.42 -25.73 28.19
C ASN A 454 29.25 -24.72 28.18
N ASP A 455 28.31 -24.94 27.26
CA ASP A 455 27.17 -24.04 27.06
C ASP A 455 26.27 -23.91 28.31
N GLU A 456 26.14 -24.95 29.13
CA GLU A 456 25.34 -24.93 30.36
C GLU A 456 25.98 -24.05 31.45
N GLN A 457 27.30 -24.13 31.61
CA GLN A 457 28.06 -23.24 32.50
C GLN A 457 27.92 -21.79 32.05
N ILE A 458 28.03 -21.52 30.75
CA ILE A 458 27.88 -20.17 30.18
C ILE A 458 26.46 -19.63 30.39
N LEU A 459 25.43 -20.47 30.21
CA LEU A 459 24.04 -20.13 30.49
C LEU A 459 23.82 -19.77 31.97
N ASN A 460 24.43 -20.49 32.90
CA ASN A 460 24.35 -20.20 34.33
C ASN A 460 25.02 -18.86 34.71
N GLY A 461 26.00 -18.43 33.91
CA GLY A 461 26.71 -17.15 34.06
C GLY A 461 26.31 -16.08 33.05
N ILE A 462 25.18 -16.24 32.34
CA ILE A 462 24.88 -15.45 31.13
C ILE A 462 24.81 -13.93 31.39
N TYR A 463 24.58 -13.51 32.63
CA TYR A 463 24.53 -12.10 33.02
C TYR A 463 25.88 -11.38 32.92
N LEU A 464 26.99 -12.12 32.83
CA LEU A 464 28.31 -11.52 32.60
C LEU A 464 28.38 -10.76 31.27
N ILE A 465 27.48 -11.03 30.32
CA ILE A 465 27.40 -10.30 29.05
C ILE A 465 27.05 -8.80 29.20
N PHE A 466 26.55 -8.39 30.37
CA PHE A 466 26.26 -6.99 30.68
C PHE A 466 27.50 -6.18 31.09
N TYR A 467 28.64 -6.83 31.34
CA TYR A 467 29.90 -6.15 31.62
C TYR A 467 30.70 -5.94 30.33
N ASP A 468 31.62 -4.97 30.35
CA ASP A 468 32.55 -4.78 29.25
C ASP A 468 33.52 -5.98 29.14
N PHE A 469 33.73 -6.45 27.91
CA PHE A 469 34.60 -7.60 27.63
C PHE A 469 36.01 -7.44 28.21
N GLN A 470 36.55 -6.22 28.22
CA GLN A 470 37.87 -5.92 28.79
C GLN A 470 37.94 -6.22 30.30
N ILE A 471 36.86 -5.94 31.04
CA ILE A 471 36.78 -6.25 32.47
C ILE A 471 36.82 -7.76 32.67
N ILE A 472 35.99 -8.49 31.93
CA ILE A 472 35.94 -9.97 31.96
C ILE A 472 37.34 -10.56 31.71
N GLN A 473 38.01 -10.13 30.64
CA GLN A 473 39.36 -10.59 30.31
C GLN A 473 40.38 -10.28 31.40
N SER A 474 40.29 -9.11 32.05
CA SER A 474 41.23 -8.70 33.09
C SER A 474 41.07 -9.47 34.41
N VAL A 475 39.84 -9.89 34.74
CA VAL A 475 39.52 -10.57 36.01
C VAL A 475 39.60 -12.09 35.88
N TRP A 476 39.33 -12.65 34.71
CA TRP A 476 39.35 -14.10 34.47
C TRP A 476 40.64 -14.81 34.96
N PRO A 477 41.87 -14.34 34.65
CA PRO A 477 43.09 -14.99 35.13
C PRO A 477 43.29 -14.88 36.64
N LYS A 478 42.62 -13.93 37.30
CA LYS A 478 42.74 -13.68 38.75
C LYS A 478 41.89 -14.64 39.57
N ILE A 479 40.86 -15.27 38.99
CA ILE A 479 40.03 -16.29 39.65
C ILE A 479 40.92 -17.39 40.26
N PHE A 480 41.83 -17.93 39.45
CA PHE A 480 42.70 -19.05 39.82
C PHE A 480 43.83 -18.67 40.78
N LYS A 481 44.00 -17.37 41.06
CA LYS A 481 44.98 -16.84 42.01
C LYS A 481 44.32 -16.27 43.27
N HIS A 482 42.99 -16.38 43.39
CA HIS A 482 42.27 -15.77 44.49
C HIS A 482 42.49 -16.56 45.80
N PRO A 483 42.79 -15.90 46.94
CA PRO A 483 43.08 -16.59 48.20
C PRO A 483 41.99 -17.56 48.66
N ASN A 484 40.72 -17.26 48.40
CA ASN A 484 39.60 -18.13 48.77
C ASN A 484 39.47 -19.38 47.88
N VAL A 485 39.97 -19.33 46.64
CA VAL A 485 40.02 -20.48 45.73
C VAL A 485 41.20 -21.37 46.09
N LEU A 486 42.35 -20.76 46.39
CA LEU A 486 43.58 -21.42 46.83
C LEU A 486 43.47 -22.09 48.21
N LYS A 487 42.55 -21.62 49.08
CA LYS A 487 42.27 -22.23 50.39
C LYS A 487 41.29 -23.40 50.35
N SER A 488 40.54 -23.56 49.26
CA SER A 488 39.68 -24.73 49.10
C SER A 488 40.57 -25.94 48.74
N ASN A 489 40.38 -27.09 49.39
CA ASN A 489 41.09 -28.34 49.06
C ASN A 489 40.76 -28.90 47.65
N VAL A 490 40.10 -28.09 46.82
CA VAL A 490 39.80 -28.38 45.42
C VAL A 490 41.03 -27.96 44.63
N VAL A 491 41.69 -28.92 43.98
CA VAL A 491 42.83 -28.67 43.08
C VAL A 491 42.46 -27.51 42.15
N VAL A 492 43.35 -26.53 41.97
CA VAL A 492 43.10 -25.31 41.16
C VAL A 492 42.57 -25.64 39.75
N ASP A 493 42.89 -26.84 39.23
CA ASP A 493 42.42 -27.37 37.95
C ASP A 493 40.92 -27.75 37.91
N ASP A 494 40.28 -28.01 39.06
CA ASP A 494 38.87 -28.47 39.12
C ASP A 494 37.87 -27.30 39.06
N TRP A 495 38.29 -26.10 39.47
CA TRP A 495 37.43 -24.92 39.45
C TRP A 495 37.02 -24.48 38.04
N LYS A 496 37.88 -24.75 37.04
CA LYS A 496 37.57 -24.48 35.64
C LYS A 496 36.39 -25.33 35.13
N ASN A 497 36.23 -26.52 35.68
CA ASN A 497 35.16 -27.46 35.37
C ASN A 497 33.94 -27.30 36.30
N HIS A 498 34.03 -26.44 37.32
CA HIS A 498 32.96 -26.27 38.29
C HIS A 498 31.74 -25.56 37.66
N PRO A 499 30.50 -26.02 37.93
CA PRO A 499 29.29 -25.46 37.32
C PRO A 499 29.05 -23.97 37.63
N ASN A 500 29.61 -23.49 38.75
CA ASN A 500 29.41 -22.12 39.26
C ASN A 500 30.62 -21.18 39.06
N VAL A 501 31.61 -21.57 38.24
CA VAL A 501 32.83 -20.77 38.02
C VAL A 501 32.53 -19.34 37.53
N LEU A 502 31.50 -19.17 36.70
CA LEU A 502 31.08 -17.85 36.23
C LEU A 502 30.37 -17.01 37.30
N GLN A 503 29.73 -17.62 38.28
CA GLN A 503 29.14 -16.90 39.42
C GLN A 503 30.24 -16.38 40.35
N LEU A 504 31.34 -17.15 40.50
CA LEU A 504 32.53 -16.68 41.20
C LEU A 504 33.20 -15.52 40.46
N LEU A 505 33.32 -15.58 39.13
CA LEU A 505 33.80 -14.46 38.33
C LEU A 505 32.93 -13.20 38.54
N PHE A 506 31.62 -13.36 38.49
CA PHE A 506 30.67 -12.28 38.77
C PHE A 506 30.88 -11.67 40.16
N HIS A 507 30.99 -12.51 41.19
CA HIS A 507 31.26 -12.05 42.55
C HIS A 507 32.57 -11.27 42.64
N LEU A 508 33.65 -11.78 42.03
CA LEU A 508 34.95 -11.12 42.06
C LEU A 508 34.92 -9.75 41.38
N ILE A 509 34.21 -9.60 40.25
CA ILE A 509 34.03 -8.31 39.57
C ILE A 509 33.29 -7.31 40.47
N GLU A 510 32.21 -7.75 41.13
CA GLU A 510 31.41 -6.90 42.01
C GLU A 510 32.16 -6.51 43.30
N THR A 511 33.00 -7.40 43.84
CA THR A 511 33.78 -7.11 45.07
C THR A 511 35.08 -6.33 44.81
N SER A 512 35.64 -6.42 43.60
CA SER A 512 36.85 -5.66 43.24
C SER A 512 36.56 -4.21 42.82
N SER A 513 35.31 -3.90 42.46
CA SER A 513 34.83 -2.54 42.19
C SER A 513 34.49 -1.74 43.47
N THR A 514 34.25 -2.42 44.59
CA THR A 514 33.95 -1.80 45.90
C THR A 514 35.19 -1.40 46.69
N THR A 515 36.38 -1.88 46.32
CA THR A 515 37.63 -1.59 47.05
C THR A 515 38.30 -0.28 46.64
N THR A 516 37.87 0.34 45.53
CA THR A 516 38.45 1.60 45.00
C THR A 516 37.82 2.88 45.58
N THR A 517 36.73 2.79 46.35
CA THR A 517 36.01 3.98 46.85
C THR A 517 36.28 4.33 48.32
N THR A 518 37.09 3.53 49.03
CA THR A 518 37.33 3.70 50.49
C THR A 518 38.73 4.20 50.86
N THR A 519 39.54 4.69 49.92
CA THR A 519 40.92 5.17 50.19
C THR A 519 41.21 6.62 49.79
N THR A 520 40.18 7.46 49.63
CA THR A 520 40.35 8.92 49.50
C THR A 520 39.24 9.68 50.23
N SER A 521 39.37 9.81 51.56
CA SER A 521 38.96 10.99 52.35
C SER A 521 39.09 10.75 53.86
N ILE A 522 40.32 10.80 54.35
CA ILE A 522 40.58 11.44 55.64
C ILE A 522 41.56 12.56 55.34
N ASN A 523 41.05 13.77 55.17
CA ASN A 523 41.62 15.02 55.65
C ASN A 523 40.77 16.20 55.17
N HIS A 524 40.07 16.78 56.15
CA HIS A 524 39.32 18.03 56.18
C HIS A 524 38.05 18.19 55.34
#